data_AF-A0A0N4WG94-F1
#
_entry.id   AF-A0A0N4WG94-F1
#
_cell.length_a   1.000
_cell.length_b   1.000
_cell.length_c   1.000
_cell.angle_alpha   90.00
_cell.angle_beta   90.00
_cell.angle_gamma   90.00
#
_symmetry.space_group_name_H-M   'P 1'
#
loop_
_entity.id
_entity.type
_entity.pdbx_description
1 polymer ?
#
loop_
_entity_poly.entity_id
_entity_poly.type
_entity_poly.pdbx_seq_one_letter_code
_entity_poly.pdbx_strand_id
1 'polypeptide(L)' 'MAAVNVLERHFSRLWTECQNCAKTMHDKVSCAARDCPLYYMREKVRGDLRDAHTALNRFGDSSW' A
#
# COMPACT_ATOMS: atom_id res chain seq x y z
N MET A 1 -13.22 13.30 2.39
CA MET A 1 -12.79 12.20 1.50
C MET A 1 -11.39 12.42 0.89
N ALA A 2 -10.42 13.01 1.61
CA ALA A 2 -9.06 13.22 1.10
C ALA A 2 -8.04 12.16 1.61
N ALA A 3 -8.36 11.44 2.68
CA ALA A 3 -7.41 10.56 3.36
C ALA A 3 -7.05 9.29 2.56
N VAL A 4 -8.02 8.61 1.96
CA VAL A 4 -7.79 7.33 1.25
C VAL A 4 -6.97 7.55 -0.02
N ASN A 5 -7.28 8.58 -0.80
CA ASN A 5 -6.56 8.90 -2.03
C ASN A 5 -5.06 9.24 -1.77
N VAL A 6 -4.76 9.89 -0.64
CA VAL A 6 -3.36 10.14 -0.24
C VAL A 6 -2.65 8.83 0.13
N LEU A 7 -3.32 7.94 0.87
CA LEU A 7 -2.79 6.62 1.22
C LEU A 7 -2.53 5.75 -0.01
N GLU A 8 -3.44 5.75 -0.99
CA GLU A 8 -3.28 5.03 -2.26
C GLU A 8 -2.07 5.52 -3.04
N ARG A 9 -1.93 6.83 -3.22
CA ARG A 9 -0.76 7.41 -3.90
C ARG A 9 0.54 7.07 -3.19
N HIS A 10 0.54 7.05 -1.86
CA HIS A 10 1.71 6.69 -1.08
C HIS A 10 2.05 5.20 -1.22
N PHE A 11 1.02 4.34 -1.17
CA PHE A 11 1.16 2.90 -1.40
C PHE A 11 1.76 2.61 -2.78
N SER A 12 1.21 3.20 -3.84
CA SER A 12 1.69 2.99 -5.21
C SER A 12 3.18 3.32 -5.34
N ARG A 13 3.63 4.47 -4.82
CA ARG A 13 5.04 4.87 -4.87
C ARG A 13 5.94 3.89 -4.13
N LEU A 14 5.63 3.58 -2.88
CA LEU A 14 6.46 2.68 -2.06
C LEU A 14 6.53 1.27 -2.66
N TRP A 15 5.41 0.79 -3.21
CA TRP A 15 5.35 -0.54 -3.81
C TRP A 15 6.16 -0.62 -5.10
N THR A 16 6.08 0.39 -5.98
CA THR A 16 6.89 0.44 -7.21
C THR A 16 8.39 0.52 -6.91
N GLU A 17 8.79 1.31 -5.90
CA GLU A 17 10.20 1.36 -5.46
C GLU A 17 10.68 -0.01 -4.98
N CYS A 18 9.85 -0.72 -4.21
CA CYS A 18 10.17 -2.07 -3.74
C CYS A 18 10.28 -3.10 -4.87
N GLN A 19 9.38 -3.04 -5.86
CA GLN A 19 9.44 -3.90 -7.05
C GLN A 19 10.69 -3.63 -7.90
N ASN A 20 11.05 -2.36 -8.08
CA ASN A 20 12.26 -1.95 -8.80
C ASN A 20 13.55 -2.39 -8.08
N CYS A 21 13.56 -2.34 -6.74
CA CYS A 21 14.67 -2.82 -5.91
C CYS A 21 14.81 -4.34 -5.98
N ALA A 22 13.71 -5.08 -5.83
CA ALA A 22 13.69 -6.55 -5.84
C ALA A 22 13.73 -7.18 -7.25
N LYS A 23 13.62 -6.37 -8.30
CA LYS A 23 13.59 -6.80 -9.72
C LYS A 23 12.49 -7.83 -10.00
N THR A 24 11.34 -7.70 -9.32
CA THR A 24 10.18 -8.54 -9.56
C THR A 24 8.95 -7.68 -9.83
N MET A 25 8.32 -7.93 -10.98
CA MET A 25 7.13 -7.20 -11.41
C MET A 25 5.85 -8.01 -11.18
N HIS A 26 5.89 -9.30 -11.52
CA HIS A 26 4.74 -10.19 -11.44
C HIS A 26 4.70 -11.01 -10.14
N ASP A 27 5.85 -11.23 -9.51
CA ASP A 27 5.91 -11.97 -8.25
C ASP A 27 5.89 -11.05 -7.03
N LYS A 28 5.66 -11.67 -5.88
CA LYS A 28 5.60 -10.98 -4.60
C LYS A 28 6.99 -10.51 -4.17
N VAL A 29 7.10 -9.25 -3.76
CA VAL A 29 8.31 -8.71 -3.14
C VAL A 29 8.55 -9.32 -1.75
N SER A 30 9.54 -10.22 -1.63
CA SER A 30 9.89 -10.94 -0.39
C SER A 30 10.92 -10.24 0.51
N CYS A 31 11.20 -8.95 0.28
CA CYS A 31 12.19 -8.19 1.06
C CYS A 31 11.89 -8.15 2.57
N ALA A 32 12.89 -8.52 3.38
CA ALA A 32 12.89 -8.53 4.85
C ALA A 32 14.06 -7.72 5.47
N ALA A 33 14.65 -6.80 4.70
CA ALA A 33 15.77 -5.97 5.16
C ALA A 33 15.31 -4.95 6.22
N ARG A 34 15.70 -5.17 7.48
CA ARG A 34 15.34 -4.28 8.62
C ARG A 34 16.03 -2.92 8.56
N ASP A 35 17.18 -2.85 7.89
CA ASP A 35 17.93 -1.61 7.68
C ASP A 35 17.36 -0.75 6.55
N CYS A 36 16.38 -1.27 5.80
CA CYS A 36 15.71 -0.51 4.75
C CYS A 36 14.62 0.39 5.37
N PRO A 37 14.68 1.73 5.18
CA PRO A 37 13.68 2.63 5.74
C PRO A 37 12.27 2.38 5.16
N LEU A 38 12.19 1.86 3.93
CA LEU A 38 10.93 1.54 3.25
C LEU A 38 10.23 0.30 3.82
N TYR A 39 10.94 -0.59 4.52
CA TYR A 39 10.37 -1.85 5.01
C TYR A 39 9.18 -1.60 5.95
N TYR A 40 9.38 -0.77 6.98
CA TYR A 40 8.33 -0.43 7.94
C TYR A 40 7.26 0.48 7.33
N MET A 41 7.65 1.41 6.46
CA MET A 41 6.70 2.30 5.78
C MET A 41 5.73 1.52 4.89
N ARG A 42 6.24 0.54 4.12
CA ARG A 42 5.42 -0.32 3.26
C ARG A 42 4.38 -1.11 4.08
N GLU A 43 4.81 -1.71 5.19
CA GLU A 43 3.91 -2.50 6.03
C GLU A 43 2.83 -1.63 6.68
N LYS A 44 3.21 -0.46 7.20
CA LYS A 44 2.28 0.51 7.77
C LYS A 44 1.25 0.98 6.75
N VAL A 45 1.69 1.47 5.59
CA VAL A 45 0.78 2.01 4.57
C VAL A 45 -0.17 0.92 4.03
N ARG A 46 0.29 -0.33 3.95
CA ARG A 46 -0.58 -1.46 3.59
C ARG A 46 -1.68 -1.68 4.64
N GLY A 47 -1.35 -1.60 5.92
CA GLY A 47 -2.33 -1.67 7.02
C GLY A 47 -3.33 -0.52 6.97
N ASP A 48 -2.82 0.72 6.93
CA ASP A 48 -3.63 1.94 6.89
C ASP A 48 -4.62 1.93 5.70
N LEU A 49 -4.17 1.48 4.52
CA LEU A 49 -5.00 1.40 3.31
C LEU A 49 -6.09 0.32 3.42
N ARG A 50 -5.81 -0.81 4.08
CA ARG A 50 -6.80 -1.87 4.35
C ARG A 50 -7.90 -1.37 5.29
N ASP A 51 -7.51 -0.67 6.35
CA ASP A 51 -8.45 -0.16 7.35
C ASP A 51 -9.31 0.96 6.74
N ALA A 52 -8.71 1.83 5.92
CA ALA A 52 -9.41 2.85 5.15
C ALA A 52 -10.43 2.25 4.17
N HIS A 53 -10.07 1.21 3.41
CA HIS A 53 -11.00 0.51 2.52
C HIS A 53 -12.12 -0.17 3.30
N THR A 54 -11.82 -0.79 4.44
CA THR A 54 -12.83 -1.40 5.30
C THR A 54 -13.84 -0.37 5.80
N ALA A 55 -13.39 0.83 6.13
CA ALA A 55 -14.28 1.93 6.50
C ALA A 55 -15.14 2.41 5.34
N LEU A 56 -14.60 2.47 4.11
CA LEU A 56 -15.35 2.82 2.90
C LEU A 56 -16.42 1.78 2.56
N ASN A 57 -16.10 0.48 2.69
CA ASN A 57 -17.03 -0.61 2.40
C ASN A 57 -18.30 -0.58 3.28
N ARG A 58 -18.29 0.15 4.41
CA ARG A 58 -19.48 0.32 5.25
C ARG A 58 -20.59 1.12 4.57
N PHE A 59 -20.25 1.94 3.57
CA PHE A 59 -21.22 2.79 2.86
C PHE A 59 -21.91 2.05 1.70
N GLY A 60 -21.54 0.79 1.42
CA GLY A 60 -22.08 0.00 0.31
C GLY A 60 -21.47 0.36 -1.05
N ASP A 61 -21.86 -0.37 -2.09
CA ASP A 61 -21.45 -0.08 -3.46
C ASP A 61 -22.17 1.18 -3.97
N SER A 62 -21.41 2.12 -4.54
CA SER A 62 -21.97 3.30 -5.20
C SER A 62 -22.52 2.99 -6.60
N SER A 63 -22.70 1.71 -6.94
CA SER A 63 -23.28 1.29 -8.21
C SER A 63 -24.75 1.69 -8.21
N TRP A 64 -25.04 2.78 -8.91
CA TRP A 64 -26.38 3.11 -9.36
C TRP A 64 -26.74 2.24 -10.56
#